data_AF-A0A1F9Q6S3-F1
#
_entry.id   AF-A0A1F9Q6S3-F1
#
_cell.length_a   1.000
_cell.length_b   1.000
_cell.length_c   1.000
_cell.angle_alpha   90.00
_cell.angle_beta   90.00
_cell.angle_gamma   90.00
#
_symmetry.space_group_name_H-M   'P 1'
#
loop_
_entity.id
_entity.type
_entity.pdbx_description
1 polymer ?
#
loop_
_entity_poly.entity_id
_entity_poly.type
_entity_poly.pdbx_seq_one_letter_code
_entity_poly.pdbx_strand_id
1 'polypeptide(L)'
;MSKALLVFLSFAFYGDLAAFELQGLRAAQLTPPPSLQIPLPTPVPAAGLPARAPASFAAYQVNGVEVAVPHVGGGNQLLAVLRAGDKPEVLAAKLRAAFGAPAGARPATITPKSKAEVELAALNPGAAIVSLNAFLPAGAAALFNREPNFGGPNCFNAAFTAAGMMAPDKLRHVGNHEADQLLSMYYKSVPASDLRPGDIVVFNDGDHGAYHLGGGLIFHKKSYLKYHIYRITRLDKAYDADPFEWTPGIFDSGLYDTSGSIRKKAAWRPTGVHYSFGQASADEQAKAQIIVFLTEQVEYQAPRWALAKTLGYFTERLLENLVSEWGAMAKSPNPVLRAYYHQLESLRDQANQSIEVELLSSPHAQGNAYEILKGVWLPRNDYSRDIVGRLLRLYGRNEAALETTLDAIGRDYEGNPLKHVKAAN
;
A
#
# COMPACT_ATOMS: atom_id res chain seq x y z
N MET A 1 -4.70 1.75 -60.27
CA MET A 1 -5.48 0.53 -59.94
C MET A 1 -5.60 0.47 -58.43
N SER A 2 -6.70 0.97 -57.89
CA SER A 2 -6.92 1.15 -56.46
C SER A 2 -8.15 0.31 -56.07
N LYS A 3 -7.93 -0.79 -55.36
CA LYS A 3 -8.96 -1.62 -54.71
C LYS A 3 -9.04 -1.13 -53.25
N ALA A 4 -10.18 -0.58 -52.79
CA ALA A 4 -11.27 -1.27 -52.07
C ALA A 4 -10.78 -1.74 -50.66
N LEU A 5 -11.44 -1.56 -49.51
CA LEU A 5 -12.84 -1.27 -49.15
C LEU A 5 -12.89 -1.14 -47.60
N LEU A 6 -14.02 -0.66 -47.05
CA LEU A 6 -14.52 -0.72 -45.65
C LEU A 6 -13.79 0.17 -44.62
N VAL A 7 -14.46 1.05 -43.86
CA VAL A 7 -15.56 0.72 -42.93
C VAL A 7 -16.70 1.73 -42.98
N PHE A 8 -17.91 1.15 -43.00
CA PHE A 8 -19.22 1.76 -42.85
C PHE A 8 -19.43 2.33 -41.45
N LEU A 9 -19.94 3.57 -41.38
CA LEU A 9 -20.70 4.08 -40.25
C LEU A 9 -22.14 4.33 -40.75
N SER A 10 -23.00 3.33 -40.56
CA SER A 10 -24.44 3.45 -40.76
C SER A 10 -25.11 3.46 -39.40
N PHE A 11 -25.39 4.65 -38.86
CA PHE A 11 -26.55 4.86 -38.01
C PHE A 11 -27.59 5.58 -38.86
N ALA A 12 -28.49 4.80 -39.45
CA ALA A 12 -29.75 5.33 -39.95
C ALA A 12 -30.66 5.58 -38.73
N PHE A 13 -30.78 6.85 -38.34
CA PHE A 13 -31.92 7.34 -37.58
C PHE A 13 -32.94 7.90 -38.58
N TYR A 14 -34.07 7.19 -38.72
CA TYR A 14 -35.39 7.72 -39.06
C TYR A 14 -36.28 7.25 -37.91
N GLY A 15 -37.14 8.03 -37.27
CA GLY A 15 -37.49 9.44 -37.38
C GLY A 15 -38.51 9.74 -36.26
N ASP A 16 -38.82 11.03 -36.15
CA ASP A 16 -39.87 11.67 -35.34
C ASP A 16 -39.47 12.17 -33.95
N LEU A 17 -39.09 13.45 -33.88
CA LEU A 17 -39.88 14.49 -33.21
C LEU A 17 -39.38 15.88 -33.65
N ALA A 18 -40.34 16.76 -33.94
CA ALA A 18 -40.22 17.96 -34.76
C ALA A 18 -39.38 19.10 -34.14
N ALA A 19 -38.52 19.70 -34.96
CA ALA A 19 -37.74 20.89 -34.65
C ALA A 19 -38.54 22.17 -34.96
N PHE A 20 -38.65 23.06 -33.98
CA PHE A 20 -39.20 24.41 -34.13
C PHE A 20 -38.24 25.30 -34.92
N GLU A 21 -38.79 26.00 -35.90
CA GLU A 21 -38.12 26.97 -36.77
C GLU A 21 -37.70 28.25 -36.01
N LEU A 22 -36.46 28.67 -36.23
CA LEU A 22 -35.96 29.99 -35.86
C LEU A 22 -36.49 31.04 -36.85
N GLN A 23 -37.44 31.88 -36.41
CA GLN A 23 -37.83 33.08 -37.13
C GLN A 23 -36.88 34.24 -36.79
N GLY A 24 -36.22 34.78 -37.82
CA GLY A 24 -35.36 35.95 -37.71
C GLY A 24 -36.17 37.23 -37.44
N LEU A 25 -35.78 37.99 -36.43
CA LEU A 25 -36.27 39.34 -36.19
C LEU A 25 -35.21 40.37 -36.58
N ARG A 26 -35.62 41.27 -37.47
CA ARG A 26 -34.84 42.40 -38.00
C ARG A 26 -34.76 43.54 -36.99
N ALA A 27 -33.66 44.28 -37.08
CA ALA A 27 -33.41 45.54 -36.38
C ALA A 27 -34.35 46.65 -36.89
N ALA A 28 -35.47 46.88 -36.21
CA ALA A 28 -36.19 48.16 -36.17
C ALA A 28 -37.42 48.05 -35.27
N GLN A 29 -37.25 48.15 -33.95
CA GLN A 29 -38.31 48.49 -32.99
C GLN A 29 -37.66 48.86 -31.65
N LEU A 30 -37.08 50.06 -31.62
CA LEU A 30 -36.57 50.70 -30.41
C LEU A 30 -37.69 51.51 -29.76
N THR A 31 -37.92 51.29 -28.46
CA THR A 31 -38.44 52.31 -27.52
C THR A 31 -37.40 52.47 -26.40
N PRO A 32 -37.26 53.67 -25.81
CA PRO A 32 -36.08 54.02 -25.01
C PRO A 32 -36.02 53.27 -23.68
N PRO A 33 -34.82 52.89 -23.20
CA PRO A 33 -34.67 52.10 -22.00
C PRO A 33 -34.89 52.93 -20.71
N PRO A 34 -35.43 52.31 -19.64
CA PRO A 34 -35.43 52.92 -18.31
C PRO A 34 -33.99 53.11 -17.79
N SER A 35 -33.77 54.21 -17.08
CA SER A 35 -32.48 54.59 -16.50
C SER A 35 -31.99 53.57 -15.48
N LEU A 36 -31.05 52.71 -15.89
CA LEU A 36 -30.25 51.91 -14.97
C LEU A 36 -29.11 52.79 -14.43
N GLN A 37 -29.20 53.16 -13.15
CA GLN A 37 -28.07 53.68 -12.39
C GLN A 37 -26.97 52.62 -12.39
N ILE A 38 -25.85 52.90 -13.05
CA ILE A 38 -24.65 52.06 -12.99
C ILE A 38 -23.97 52.35 -11.65
N PRO A 39 -23.87 51.37 -10.72
CA PRO A 39 -23.05 51.55 -9.53
C PRO A 39 -21.59 51.67 -9.97
N LEU A 40 -20.88 52.68 -9.46
CA LEU A 40 -19.43 52.75 -9.57
C LEU A 40 -18.82 51.45 -9.01
N PRO A 41 -17.78 50.90 -9.65
CA PRO A 41 -17.19 49.63 -9.23
C PRO A 41 -16.59 49.77 -7.83
N THR A 42 -17.18 49.08 -6.87
CA THR A 42 -16.52 48.74 -5.61
C THR A 42 -15.27 47.91 -5.90
N PRO A 43 -14.17 48.07 -5.12
CA PRO A 43 -12.98 47.26 -5.29
C PRO A 43 -13.35 45.78 -5.22
N VAL A 44 -13.05 45.03 -6.27
CA VAL A 44 -13.18 43.58 -6.29
C VAL A 44 -12.23 43.03 -5.20
N PRO A 45 -12.71 42.28 -4.20
CA PRO A 45 -11.81 41.54 -3.31
C PRO A 45 -10.91 40.68 -4.18
N ALA A 46 -9.62 40.58 -3.86
CA ALA A 46 -8.63 39.78 -4.61
C ALA A 46 -8.87 38.25 -4.53
N ALA A 47 -10.11 37.80 -4.70
CA ALA A 47 -10.54 36.42 -4.82
C ALA A 47 -10.85 36.17 -6.31
N GLY A 48 -9.85 35.70 -7.05
CA GLY A 48 -9.98 35.50 -8.50
C GLY A 48 -8.67 35.31 -9.25
N LEU A 49 -7.51 35.45 -8.59
CA LEU A 49 -6.31 34.78 -9.09
C LEU A 49 -6.55 33.27 -8.97
N PRO A 50 -6.32 32.45 -10.01
CA PRO A 50 -6.36 31.00 -9.83
C PRO A 50 -5.44 30.67 -8.67
N ALA A 51 -5.95 29.94 -7.67
CA ALA A 51 -5.12 29.44 -6.59
C ALA A 51 -3.89 28.82 -7.24
N ARG A 52 -2.69 29.31 -6.89
CA ARG A 52 -1.44 28.78 -7.40
C ARG A 52 -1.52 27.26 -7.26
N ALA A 53 -1.34 26.54 -8.37
CA ALA A 53 -1.39 25.08 -8.33
C ALA A 53 -0.54 24.58 -7.15
N PRO A 54 -1.02 23.62 -6.33
CA PRO A 54 -0.27 23.13 -5.20
C PRO A 54 1.13 22.71 -5.67
N ALA A 55 2.15 23.00 -4.87
CA ALA A 55 3.53 22.64 -5.21
C ALA A 55 3.63 21.12 -5.38
N SER A 56 4.49 20.63 -6.27
CA SER A 56 4.69 19.18 -6.51
C SER A 56 5.47 18.48 -5.40
N PHE A 57 5.93 19.22 -4.39
CA PHE A 57 6.67 18.73 -3.23
C PHE A 57 6.40 19.58 -1.98
N ALA A 58 6.60 18.99 -0.81
CA ALA A 58 6.68 19.69 0.47
C ALA A 58 8.15 19.94 0.84
N ALA A 59 8.46 21.12 1.39
CA ALA A 59 9.79 21.43 1.91
C ALA A 59 9.81 21.35 3.44
N TYR A 60 10.79 20.62 4.00
CA TYR A 60 10.98 20.47 5.43
C TYR A 60 12.40 20.83 5.84
N GLN A 61 12.54 21.51 6.97
CA GLN A 61 13.85 21.80 7.56
C GLN A 61 14.32 20.60 8.39
N VAL A 62 15.39 19.95 7.94
CA VAL A 62 16.01 18.78 8.58
C VAL A 62 17.44 19.12 8.95
N ASN A 63 17.72 19.34 10.24
CA ASN A 63 19.05 19.69 10.75
C ASN A 63 19.70 20.88 9.99
N GLY A 64 18.88 21.91 9.69
CA GLY A 64 19.31 23.10 8.95
C GLY A 64 19.55 22.88 7.46
N VAL A 65 18.96 21.83 6.88
CA VAL A 65 18.92 21.55 5.44
C VAL A 65 17.46 21.56 5.00
N GLU A 66 17.15 22.26 3.91
CA GLU A 66 15.84 22.16 3.27
C GLU A 66 15.76 20.87 2.46
N VAL A 67 14.95 19.94 2.92
CA VAL A 67 14.66 18.67 2.27
C VAL A 67 13.32 18.80 1.57
N ALA A 68 13.33 18.65 0.25
CA ALA A 68 12.14 18.61 -0.57
C ALA A 68 11.66 17.16 -0.70
N VAL A 69 10.43 16.91 -0.23
CA VAL A 69 9.76 15.61 -0.28
C VAL A 69 8.69 15.68 -1.36
N PRO A 70 8.88 15.03 -2.52
CA PRO A 70 7.85 14.97 -3.54
C PRO A 70 6.53 14.44 -2.98
N HIS A 71 5.45 15.07 -3.39
CA HIS A 71 4.12 14.54 -3.17
C HIS A 71 3.89 13.28 -4.04
N VAL A 72 2.84 12.53 -3.72
CA VAL A 72 2.44 11.37 -4.54
C VAL A 72 2.24 11.80 -5.99
N GLY A 73 2.86 11.08 -6.93
CA GLY A 73 2.87 11.43 -8.37
C GLY A 73 3.83 12.58 -8.75
N GLY A 74 4.50 13.20 -7.78
CA GLY A 74 5.49 14.27 -7.97
C GLY A 74 6.91 13.77 -8.24
N GLY A 75 7.25 12.55 -7.81
CA GLY A 75 8.57 11.93 -7.98
C GLY A 75 8.91 10.95 -6.86
N ASN A 76 9.97 10.17 -7.05
CA ASN A 76 10.31 9.01 -6.21
C ASN A 76 11.68 9.17 -5.52
N GLN A 77 12.17 10.40 -5.46
CA GLN A 77 13.46 10.76 -4.87
C GLN A 77 13.24 11.77 -3.77
N LEU A 78 13.82 11.54 -2.59
CA LEU A 78 13.96 12.60 -1.61
C LEU A 78 14.98 13.61 -2.16
N LEU A 79 14.67 14.90 -2.14
CA LEU A 79 15.44 15.92 -2.86
C LEU A 79 16.04 16.95 -1.91
N ALA A 80 17.14 17.56 -2.36
CA ALA A 80 17.63 18.82 -1.85
C ALA A 80 18.29 19.63 -2.97
N VAL A 81 18.61 20.87 -2.64
CA VAL A 81 19.31 21.82 -3.51
C VAL A 81 20.74 21.98 -3.01
N LEU A 82 21.70 21.93 -3.92
CA LEU A 82 23.10 22.27 -3.67
C LEU A 82 23.44 23.55 -4.44
N ARG A 83 23.58 24.67 -3.74
CA ARG A 83 23.85 25.98 -4.36
C ARG A 83 25.34 26.14 -4.66
N ALA A 84 25.66 27.10 -5.52
CA ALA A 84 27.04 27.44 -5.82
C ALA A 84 27.80 27.81 -4.54
N GLY A 85 28.92 27.13 -4.27
CA GLY A 85 29.73 27.31 -3.07
C GLY A 85 29.34 26.41 -1.88
N ASP A 86 28.20 25.71 -1.94
CA ASP A 86 27.87 24.69 -0.95
C ASP A 86 28.82 23.50 -1.06
N LYS A 87 29.25 22.98 0.09
CA LYS A 87 30.09 21.79 0.17
C LYS A 87 29.21 20.54 0.33
N PRO A 88 29.19 19.61 -0.65
CA PRO A 88 28.39 18.38 -0.56
C PRO A 88 28.64 17.57 0.72
N GLU A 89 29.87 17.60 1.24
CA GLU A 89 30.28 16.90 2.44
C GLU A 89 29.63 17.47 3.71
N VAL A 90 29.44 18.79 3.76
CA VAL A 90 28.76 19.46 4.89
C VAL A 90 27.27 19.11 4.88
N LEU A 91 26.66 19.12 3.70
CA LEU A 91 25.28 18.66 3.48
C LEU A 91 25.15 17.18 3.92
N ALA A 92 26.04 16.32 3.44
CA ALA A 92 26.04 14.91 3.78
C ALA A 92 26.19 14.65 5.28
N ALA A 93 27.09 15.36 5.96
CA ALA A 93 27.28 15.20 7.40
C ALA A 93 26.02 15.56 8.19
N LYS A 94 25.36 16.67 7.87
CA LYS A 94 24.10 17.09 8.50
C LYS A 94 22.99 16.06 8.29
N LEU A 95 22.85 15.55 7.07
CA LEU A 95 21.81 14.58 6.71
C LEU A 95 22.08 13.19 7.29
N ARG A 96 23.33 12.72 7.35
CA ARG A 96 23.70 11.47 8.06
C ARG A 96 23.34 11.54 9.53
N ALA A 97 23.68 12.64 10.19
CA ALA A 97 23.33 12.84 11.59
C ALA A 97 21.81 12.88 11.81
N ALA A 98 21.06 13.50 10.90
CA ALA A 98 19.61 13.63 11.02
C ALA A 98 18.85 12.32 10.76
N PHE A 99 19.27 11.56 9.73
CA PHE A 99 18.60 10.33 9.30
C PHE A 99 19.23 9.05 9.88
N GLY A 100 20.30 9.15 10.67
CA GLY A 100 21.05 7.97 11.14
C GLY A 100 21.66 7.16 9.99
N ALA A 101 21.97 7.81 8.86
CA ALA A 101 22.39 7.13 7.63
C ALA A 101 23.85 6.62 7.71
N PRO A 102 24.20 5.59 6.91
CA PRO A 102 25.57 5.07 6.86
C PRO A 102 26.62 6.14 6.55
N ALA A 103 27.85 5.97 7.04
CA ALA A 103 28.96 6.89 6.81
C ALA A 103 29.26 7.15 5.32
N GLY A 104 28.94 6.20 4.45
CA GLY A 104 29.11 6.29 3.00
C GLY A 104 28.00 7.06 2.26
N ALA A 105 26.86 7.36 2.90
CA ALA A 105 25.72 8.01 2.24
C ALA A 105 26.11 9.41 1.73
N ARG A 106 25.87 9.70 0.46
CA ARG A 106 26.21 10.99 -0.17
C ARG A 106 25.05 11.47 -1.05
N PRO A 107 24.86 12.79 -1.20
CA PRO A 107 23.91 13.32 -2.16
C PRO A 107 24.39 12.96 -3.57
N ALA A 108 23.46 12.54 -4.43
CA ALA A 108 23.76 12.23 -5.82
C ALA A 108 23.13 13.28 -6.72
N THR A 109 23.93 13.98 -7.53
CA THR A 109 23.40 14.93 -8.52
C THR A 109 22.51 14.18 -9.51
N ILE A 110 21.33 14.74 -9.77
CA ILE A 110 20.38 14.17 -10.73
C ILE A 110 20.04 15.17 -11.82
N THR A 111 19.72 14.65 -13.00
CA THR A 111 19.07 15.42 -14.04
C THR A 111 17.57 15.46 -13.74
N PRO A 112 16.95 16.64 -13.54
CA PRO A 112 15.53 16.74 -13.25
C PRO A 112 14.66 16.10 -14.33
N LYS A 113 13.74 15.23 -13.92
CA LYS A 113 12.80 14.52 -14.80
C LYS A 113 11.38 14.52 -14.25
N SER A 114 11.21 14.31 -12.95
CA SER A 114 9.87 14.29 -12.33
C SER A 114 9.31 15.70 -12.14
N LYS A 115 8.00 15.82 -11.90
CA LYS A 115 7.35 17.14 -11.67
C LYS A 115 8.01 17.91 -10.52
N ALA A 116 8.24 17.25 -9.39
CA ALA A 116 8.91 17.84 -8.23
C ALA A 116 10.36 18.25 -8.52
N GLU A 117 11.12 17.41 -9.24
CA GLU A 117 12.50 17.72 -9.59
C GLU A 117 12.59 18.95 -10.51
N VAL A 118 11.72 19.02 -11.53
CA VAL A 118 11.66 20.14 -12.48
C VAL A 118 11.20 21.43 -11.77
N GLU A 119 10.19 21.34 -10.92
CA GLU A 119 9.71 22.48 -10.13
C GLU A 119 10.78 22.99 -9.17
N LEU A 120 11.46 22.10 -8.44
CA LEU A 120 12.52 22.47 -7.51
C LEU A 120 13.71 23.13 -8.22
N ALA A 121 14.07 22.63 -9.41
CA ALA A 121 15.10 23.23 -10.27
C ALA A 121 14.70 24.63 -10.75
N ALA A 122 13.45 24.82 -11.17
CA ALA A 122 12.94 26.12 -11.60
C ALA A 122 12.94 27.16 -10.46
N LEU A 123 12.67 26.72 -9.23
CA LEU A 123 12.71 27.57 -8.03
C LEU A 123 14.15 27.93 -7.59
N ASN A 124 15.16 27.21 -8.07
CA ASN A 124 16.57 27.40 -7.68
C ASN A 124 17.49 27.45 -8.91
N PRO A 125 17.38 28.49 -9.76
CA PRO A 125 18.17 28.61 -10.97
C PRO A 125 19.68 28.63 -10.66
N GLY A 126 20.45 27.84 -11.40
CA GLY A 126 21.91 27.74 -11.25
C GLY A 126 22.39 26.84 -10.09
N ALA A 127 21.48 26.28 -9.30
CA ALA A 127 21.82 25.27 -8.30
C ALA A 127 21.70 23.85 -8.87
N ALA A 128 22.45 22.90 -8.29
CA ALA A 128 22.30 21.49 -8.61
C ALA A 128 21.19 20.86 -7.77
N ILE A 129 20.34 20.04 -8.39
CA ILE A 129 19.37 19.21 -7.66
C ILE A 129 20.02 17.88 -7.34
N VAL A 130 19.93 17.48 -6.07
CA VAL A 130 20.53 16.24 -5.57
C VAL A 130 19.48 15.31 -4.98
N SER A 131 19.64 14.03 -5.24
CA SER A 131 18.92 12.94 -4.60
C SER A 131 19.51 12.62 -3.24
N LEU A 132 18.63 12.42 -2.28
CA LEU A 132 18.93 12.03 -0.90
C LEU A 132 18.53 10.57 -0.60
N ASN A 133 18.17 9.78 -1.61
CA ASN A 133 17.73 8.39 -1.38
C ASN A 133 18.82 7.51 -0.74
N ALA A 134 20.11 7.84 -0.92
CA ALA A 134 21.22 7.16 -0.24
C ALA A 134 21.23 7.34 1.29
N PHE A 135 20.48 8.32 1.82
CA PHE A 135 20.32 8.55 3.26
C PHE A 135 19.11 7.85 3.86
N LEU A 136 18.22 7.31 3.02
CA LEU A 136 17.06 6.55 3.46
C LEU A 136 17.45 5.09 3.71
N PRO A 137 16.73 4.37 4.59
CA PRO A 137 16.80 2.91 4.64
C PRO A 137 16.51 2.31 3.26
N ALA A 138 17.19 1.21 2.92
CA ALA A 138 17.09 0.60 1.59
C ALA A 138 15.64 0.25 1.19
N GLY A 139 14.85 -0.30 2.12
CA GLY A 139 13.44 -0.60 1.89
C GLY A 139 12.59 0.65 1.64
N ALA A 140 12.82 1.74 2.38
CA ALA A 140 12.13 3.00 2.17
C ALA A 140 12.49 3.64 0.82
N ALA A 141 13.78 3.67 0.47
CA ALA A 141 14.26 4.16 -0.83
C ALA A 141 13.71 3.33 -2.00
N ALA A 142 13.51 2.03 -1.80
CA ALA A 142 12.97 1.11 -2.79
C ALA A 142 11.47 1.28 -3.04
N LEU A 143 10.74 1.92 -2.12
CA LEU A 143 9.29 1.95 -2.11
C LEU A 143 8.69 3.37 -2.14
N PHE A 144 9.46 4.39 -1.77
CA PHE A 144 8.99 5.78 -1.69
C PHE A 144 8.36 6.28 -3.01
N ASN A 145 7.09 6.69 -2.91
CA ASN A 145 6.23 7.18 -3.99
C ASN A 145 6.16 6.27 -5.23
N ARG A 146 6.52 5.00 -5.09
CA ARG A 146 6.32 4.01 -6.13
C ARG A 146 4.97 3.38 -5.89
N GLU A 147 4.18 3.26 -6.94
CA GLU A 147 2.96 2.45 -6.89
C GLU A 147 3.38 1.00 -6.62
N PRO A 148 3.07 0.39 -5.47
CA PRO A 148 2.85 -1.04 -5.49
C PRO A 148 1.62 -1.22 -6.39
N ASN A 149 1.75 -2.07 -7.42
CA ASN A 149 0.75 -2.20 -8.50
C ASN A 149 -0.62 -2.77 -8.06
N PHE A 150 -1.12 -2.52 -6.84
CA PHE A 150 -2.31 -3.16 -6.27
C PHE A 150 -2.68 -2.60 -4.88
N GLY A 151 -3.88 -2.95 -4.38
CA GLY A 151 -4.46 -2.53 -3.10
C GLY A 151 -3.91 -3.23 -1.86
N GLY A 152 -2.61 -3.49 -1.80
CA GLY A 152 -1.97 -4.20 -0.69
C GLY A 152 -0.64 -3.61 -0.24
N PRO A 153 0.14 -4.38 0.53
CA PRO A 153 0.48 -4.25 1.98
C PRO A 153 -0.20 -3.16 2.83
N ASN A 154 -0.11 -3.30 4.15
CA ASN A 154 -0.59 -2.31 5.14
C ASN A 154 0.56 -1.48 5.75
N CYS A 155 0.22 -0.61 6.70
CA CYS A 155 1.16 0.35 7.29
C CYS A 155 2.31 -0.32 8.07
N PHE A 156 2.04 -1.46 8.71
CA PHE A 156 3.06 -2.25 9.38
C PHE A 156 4.06 -2.89 8.41
N ASN A 157 3.61 -3.42 7.27
CA ASN A 157 4.53 -3.92 6.25
C ASN A 157 5.47 -2.81 5.75
N ALA A 158 4.96 -1.59 5.56
CA ALA A 158 5.78 -0.42 5.20
C ALA A 158 6.89 -0.18 6.24
N ALA A 159 6.50 -0.15 7.52
CA ALA A 159 7.41 0.11 8.62
C ALA A 159 8.47 -0.99 8.78
N PHE A 160 8.07 -2.26 8.71
CA PHE A 160 8.97 -3.41 8.81
C PHE A 160 9.88 -3.57 7.59
N THR A 161 9.41 -3.21 6.39
CA THR A 161 10.24 -3.18 5.19
C THR A 161 11.29 -2.07 5.27
N ALA A 162 10.92 -0.87 5.72
CA ALA A 162 11.88 0.21 5.97
C ALA A 162 12.90 -0.16 7.06
N ALA A 163 12.48 -0.93 8.07
CA ALA A 163 13.36 -1.46 9.11
C ALA A 163 14.27 -2.62 8.64
N GLY A 164 14.10 -3.12 7.41
CA GLY A 164 14.88 -4.23 6.87
C GLY A 164 14.46 -5.62 7.39
N MET A 165 13.30 -5.73 8.03
CA MET A 165 12.75 -7.01 8.48
C MET A 165 12.02 -7.76 7.36
N MET A 166 11.60 -7.04 6.32
CA MET A 166 10.95 -7.57 5.14
C MET A 166 11.66 -7.04 3.89
N ALA A 167 11.70 -7.85 2.84
CA ALA A 167 12.30 -7.44 1.59
C ALA A 167 11.32 -6.55 0.79
N PRO A 168 11.79 -5.52 0.07
CA PRO A 168 10.93 -4.59 -0.66
C PRO A 168 10.16 -5.23 -1.83
N ASP A 169 10.59 -6.39 -2.30
CA ASP A 169 9.93 -7.21 -3.31
C ASP A 169 8.97 -8.27 -2.72
N LYS A 170 8.96 -8.43 -1.39
CA LYS A 170 8.15 -9.40 -0.63
C LYS A 170 7.09 -8.69 0.21
N LEU A 171 6.20 -8.00 -0.48
CA LEU A 171 5.15 -7.19 0.14
C LEU A 171 3.97 -8.06 0.59
N ARG A 172 3.43 -7.88 1.80
CA ARG A 172 2.25 -8.64 2.27
C ARG A 172 1.48 -7.90 3.37
N HIS A 173 0.29 -8.39 3.72
CA HIS A 173 -0.42 -7.90 4.89
C HIS A 173 0.31 -8.32 6.18
N VAL A 174 0.27 -7.45 7.20
CA VAL A 174 0.82 -7.72 8.54
C VAL A 174 -0.20 -7.26 9.57
N GLY A 175 -0.98 -8.19 10.11
CA GLY A 175 -2.01 -7.91 11.11
C GLY A 175 -1.44 -7.44 12.44
N ASN A 176 -2.29 -6.86 13.29
CA ASN A 176 -1.86 -6.25 14.56
C ASN A 176 -1.18 -7.26 15.50
N HIS A 177 -1.70 -8.49 15.62
CA HIS A 177 -1.08 -9.52 16.45
C HIS A 177 0.32 -9.92 15.96
N GLU A 178 0.52 -9.97 14.63
CA GLU A 178 1.84 -10.21 14.07
C GLU A 178 2.77 -9.03 14.35
N ALA A 179 2.29 -7.81 14.13
CA ALA A 179 3.06 -6.60 14.40
C ALA A 179 3.48 -6.52 15.87
N ASP A 180 2.56 -6.74 16.81
CA ASP A 180 2.83 -6.73 18.25
C ASP A 180 3.83 -7.82 18.63
N GLN A 181 3.70 -9.03 18.07
CA GLN A 181 4.66 -10.11 18.31
C GLN A 181 6.05 -9.75 17.78
N LEU A 182 6.16 -9.22 16.56
CA LEU A 182 7.43 -8.77 15.97
C LEU A 182 8.05 -7.62 16.76
N LEU A 183 7.26 -6.65 17.19
CA LEU A 183 7.71 -5.53 18.03
C LEU A 183 8.21 -6.05 19.38
N SER A 184 7.48 -6.95 20.04
CA SER A 184 7.88 -7.53 21.32
C SER A 184 9.18 -8.35 21.24
N MET A 185 9.45 -8.94 20.07
CA MET A 185 10.66 -9.71 19.83
C MET A 185 11.85 -8.78 19.57
N TYR A 186 11.76 -7.96 18.52
CA TYR A 186 12.93 -7.27 17.96
C TYR A 186 13.10 -5.85 18.50
N TYR A 187 12.12 -5.31 19.21
CA TYR A 187 12.10 -3.93 19.68
C TYR A 187 11.84 -3.84 21.18
N LYS A 188 12.21 -2.69 21.76
CA LYS A 188 11.83 -2.30 23.11
C LYS A 188 11.00 -1.02 23.05
N SER A 189 10.01 -0.91 23.93
CA SER A 189 9.23 0.32 24.05
C SER A 189 10.13 1.48 24.50
N VAL A 190 9.93 2.66 23.91
CA VAL A 190 10.60 3.91 24.28
C VAL A 190 9.59 5.05 24.34
N PRO A 191 9.86 6.12 25.10
CA PRO A 191 9.00 7.30 25.11
C PRO A 191 8.90 7.91 23.70
N ALA A 192 7.67 8.19 23.24
CA ALA A 192 7.45 8.85 21.94
C ALA A 192 7.99 10.30 21.88
N SER A 193 8.51 10.84 22.99
CA SER A 193 9.23 12.11 23.07
C SER A 193 10.73 12.00 22.80
N ASP A 194 11.33 10.79 22.84
CA ASP A 194 12.74 10.51 22.54
C ASP A 194 12.86 9.70 21.24
N LEU A 195 12.19 10.12 20.16
CA LEU A 195 12.27 9.41 18.89
C LEU A 195 13.64 9.56 18.24
N ARG A 196 14.15 8.46 17.69
CA ARG A 196 15.39 8.39 16.93
C ARG A 196 15.16 7.77 15.56
N PRO A 197 16.00 8.08 14.56
CA PRO A 197 16.00 7.34 13.30
C PRO A 197 16.07 5.84 13.56
N GLY A 198 15.20 5.05 12.92
CA GLY A 198 15.12 3.60 13.13
C GLY A 198 14.05 3.13 14.09
N ASP A 199 13.44 4.01 14.87
CA ASP A 199 12.31 3.65 15.71
C ASP A 199 11.04 3.40 14.86
N ILE A 200 10.21 2.45 15.26
CA ILE A 200 8.85 2.27 14.73
C ILE A 200 7.88 3.02 15.65
N VAL A 201 7.01 3.83 15.04
CA VAL A 201 5.93 4.54 15.71
C VAL A 201 4.61 3.89 15.37
N VAL A 202 3.82 3.59 16.38
CA VAL A 202 2.47 3.05 16.27
C VAL A 202 1.49 4.09 16.78
N PHE A 203 0.53 4.46 15.94
CA PHE A 203 -0.49 5.45 16.26
C PHE A 203 -1.80 4.77 16.67
N ASN A 204 -2.56 5.46 17.52
CA ASN A 204 -3.96 5.14 17.82
C ASN A 204 -4.21 3.65 18.17
N ASP A 205 -3.44 3.10 19.11
CA ASP A 205 -3.59 1.73 19.63
C ASP A 205 -3.44 0.61 18.58
N GLY A 206 -2.57 0.78 17.58
CA GLY A 206 -2.27 -0.26 16.59
C GLY A 206 -2.93 -0.06 15.23
N ASP A 207 -3.67 1.03 15.07
CA ASP A 207 -4.32 1.39 13.79
C ASP A 207 -3.31 1.66 12.67
N HIS A 208 -2.17 2.28 12.99
CA HIS A 208 -1.23 2.74 11.97
C HIS A 208 0.23 2.61 12.42
N GLY A 209 1.04 1.91 11.60
CA GLY A 209 2.48 1.77 11.79
C GLY A 209 3.29 2.67 10.86
N ALA A 210 4.34 3.30 11.37
CA ALA A 210 5.28 4.11 10.59
C ALA A 210 6.71 3.93 11.05
N TYR A 211 7.65 4.05 10.12
CA TYR A 211 9.09 4.06 10.42
C TYR A 211 9.58 5.50 10.59
N HIS A 212 10.21 5.81 11.71
CA HIS A 212 10.78 7.13 11.96
C HIS A 212 12.13 7.27 11.24
N LEU A 213 12.17 8.11 10.20
CA LEU A 213 13.38 8.33 9.41
C LEU A 213 14.38 9.22 10.13
N GLY A 214 13.92 10.09 11.04
CA GLY A 214 14.74 11.19 11.56
C GLY A 214 14.30 12.54 11.03
N GLY A 215 14.79 13.63 11.63
CA GLY A 215 14.43 15.00 11.22
C GLY A 215 12.94 15.33 11.34
N GLY A 216 12.20 14.60 12.18
CA GLY A 216 10.74 14.73 12.29
C GLY A 216 9.96 14.08 11.14
N LEU A 217 10.62 13.34 10.24
CA LEU A 217 9.99 12.65 9.12
C LEU A 217 9.72 11.18 9.42
N ILE A 218 8.64 10.66 8.84
CA ILE A 218 8.26 9.26 8.88
C ILE A 218 8.08 8.70 7.46
N PHE A 219 8.33 7.41 7.31
CA PHE A 219 7.96 6.61 6.16
C PHE A 219 6.80 5.70 6.54
N HIS A 220 5.70 5.75 5.77
CA HIS A 220 4.51 4.96 6.05
C HIS A 220 3.66 4.76 4.81
N LYS A 221 2.70 3.84 4.89
CA LYS A 221 1.63 3.69 3.90
C LYS A 221 0.57 4.78 4.10
N LYS A 222 0.07 5.34 3.00
CA LYS A 222 -1.20 6.08 2.97
C LYS A 222 -2.11 5.45 1.92
N SER A 223 -3.39 5.34 2.24
CA SER A 223 -4.41 4.88 1.30
C SER A 223 -4.67 5.96 0.25
N TYR A 224 -4.66 5.59 -1.03
CA TYR A 224 -4.95 6.47 -2.17
C TYR A 224 -5.90 5.71 -3.11
N LEU A 225 -7.20 6.02 -3.16
CA LEU A 225 -8.17 5.19 -3.90
C LEU A 225 -8.16 3.72 -3.41
N LYS A 226 -8.29 2.75 -4.36
CA LYS A 226 -7.97 1.33 -4.22
C LYS A 226 -6.45 1.04 -4.24
N TYR A 227 -5.61 2.06 -4.41
CA TYR A 227 -4.16 1.93 -4.44
C TYR A 227 -3.56 2.34 -3.10
N HIS A 228 -2.37 1.86 -2.84
CA HIS A 228 -1.71 2.03 -1.55
C HIS A 228 -0.33 2.57 -1.83
N ILE A 229 0.00 3.79 -1.43
CA ILE A 229 1.28 4.39 -1.80
C ILE A 229 2.07 4.66 -0.53
N TYR A 230 3.36 4.33 -0.58
CA TYR A 230 4.28 4.63 0.50
C TYR A 230 4.83 6.03 0.34
N ARG A 231 4.69 6.84 1.38
CA ARG A 231 5.10 8.25 1.35
C ARG A 231 6.01 8.58 2.51
N ILE A 232 6.68 9.72 2.36
CA ILE A 232 7.42 10.37 3.43
C ILE A 232 6.66 11.65 3.80
N THR A 233 6.44 11.88 5.08
CA THR A 233 5.81 13.10 5.57
C THR A 233 6.32 13.44 6.96
N ARG A 234 5.94 14.59 7.52
CA ARG A 234 6.20 14.89 8.92
C ARG A 234 5.37 14.01 9.84
N LEU A 235 5.93 13.66 11.00
CA LEU A 235 5.30 12.82 12.01
C LEU A 235 3.89 13.31 12.40
N ASP A 236 3.72 14.63 12.57
CA ASP A 236 2.45 15.27 12.95
C ASP A 236 1.41 15.23 11.83
N LYS A 237 1.84 14.96 10.59
CA LYS A 237 1.00 14.91 9.38
C LYS A 237 0.74 13.48 8.90
N ALA A 238 0.90 12.48 9.77
CA ALA A 238 0.76 11.07 9.38
C ALA A 238 -0.62 10.78 8.74
N TYR A 239 -1.69 11.40 9.26
CA TYR A 239 -3.06 11.22 8.77
C TYR A 239 -3.52 12.29 7.78
N ASP A 240 -2.79 13.41 7.63
CA ASP A 240 -3.14 14.47 6.69
C ASP A 240 -3.23 13.94 5.25
N ALA A 241 -4.17 14.48 4.48
CA ALA A 241 -4.24 14.22 3.05
C ALA A 241 -3.05 14.89 2.32
N ASP A 242 -2.50 14.21 1.33
CA ASP A 242 -1.53 14.82 0.41
C ASP A 242 -2.25 15.79 -0.56
N PRO A 243 -1.67 16.95 -0.95
CA PRO A 243 -2.31 17.91 -1.88
C PRO A 243 -2.76 17.35 -3.24
N PHE A 244 -2.19 16.23 -3.70
CA PHE A 244 -2.64 15.51 -4.90
C PHE A 244 -3.26 14.16 -4.58
N GLU A 245 -3.58 13.90 -3.31
CA GLU A 245 -4.38 12.75 -2.92
C GLU A 245 -5.75 12.87 -3.58
N TRP A 246 -6.14 11.84 -4.33
CA TRP A 246 -7.49 11.77 -4.85
C TRP A 246 -8.46 11.75 -3.68
N THR A 247 -9.47 12.62 -3.73
CA THR A 247 -10.54 12.66 -2.74
C THR A 247 -11.78 12.00 -3.34
N PRO A 248 -12.49 11.16 -2.57
CA PRO A 248 -13.73 10.56 -3.05
C PRO A 248 -14.73 11.63 -3.45
N GLY A 249 -15.30 11.47 -4.64
CA GLY A 249 -16.36 12.32 -5.15
C GLY A 249 -17.69 12.00 -4.49
N ILE A 250 -18.69 12.84 -4.75
CA ILE A 250 -20.05 12.71 -4.18
C ILE A 250 -20.77 11.37 -4.51
N PHE A 251 -20.25 10.59 -5.45
CA PHE A 251 -20.78 9.29 -5.86
C PHE A 251 -19.98 8.10 -5.31
N ASP A 252 -18.81 8.36 -4.70
CA ASP A 252 -17.98 7.34 -4.07
C ASP A 252 -18.52 7.10 -2.65
N SER A 253 -19.59 6.32 -2.56
CA SER A 253 -20.26 5.97 -1.30
C SER A 253 -19.43 4.96 -0.51
N GLY A 254 -18.53 5.49 0.32
CA GLY A 254 -17.86 4.76 1.39
C GLY A 254 -17.61 5.71 2.56
N LEU A 255 -17.64 5.19 3.79
CA LEU A 255 -17.11 5.89 4.95
C LEU A 255 -15.59 6.00 4.79
N TYR A 256 -15.13 6.92 3.96
CA TYR A 256 -13.72 7.23 3.84
C TYR A 256 -13.37 8.18 4.98
N ASP A 257 -12.66 7.65 5.98
CA ASP A 257 -12.23 8.42 7.14
C ASP A 257 -11.31 9.55 6.66
N THR A 258 -11.87 10.75 6.60
CA THR A 258 -11.19 11.96 6.17
C THR A 258 -10.41 12.49 7.37
N SER A 259 -9.11 12.20 7.39
CA SER A 259 -8.13 12.68 8.39
C SER A 259 -8.45 12.33 9.85
N GLY A 260 -8.05 11.13 10.29
CA GLY A 260 -7.93 10.82 11.70
C GLY A 260 -6.94 11.76 12.40
N SER A 261 -7.19 12.11 13.67
CA SER A 261 -6.18 12.81 14.49
C SER A 261 -5.27 11.81 15.21
N ILE A 262 -4.01 12.19 15.41
CA ILE A 262 -3.09 11.42 16.25
C ILE A 262 -3.49 11.64 17.71
N ARG A 263 -4.17 10.67 18.32
CA ARG A 263 -4.59 10.71 19.74
C ARG A 263 -3.57 10.04 20.65
N LYS A 264 -2.91 8.98 20.16
CA LYS A 264 -1.91 8.21 20.90
C LYS A 264 -0.71 7.87 20.02
N LYS A 265 0.46 7.80 20.65
CA LYS A 265 1.73 7.41 20.04
C LYS A 265 2.46 6.44 20.95
N ALA A 266 2.74 5.25 20.45
CA ALA A 266 3.70 4.31 21.04
C ALA A 266 4.94 4.25 20.14
N ALA A 267 6.13 4.16 20.73
CA ALA A 267 7.38 4.10 19.99
C ALA A 267 8.19 2.88 20.41
N TRP A 268 8.86 2.28 19.44
CA TRP A 268 9.58 1.02 19.57
C TRP A 268 10.96 1.15 18.95
N ARG A 269 12.01 0.91 19.74
CA ARG A 269 13.40 1.02 19.33
C ARG A 269 13.99 -0.36 19.05
N PRO A 270 14.68 -0.56 17.91
CA PRO A 270 15.30 -1.85 17.62
C PRO A 270 16.32 -2.22 18.71
N THR A 271 16.32 -3.49 19.10
CA THR A 271 17.21 -4.03 20.14
C THR A 271 18.50 -4.62 19.57
N GLY A 272 18.51 -4.95 18.28
CA GLY A 272 19.59 -5.73 17.64
C GLY A 272 19.58 -7.21 18.00
N VAL A 273 18.53 -7.70 18.68
CA VAL A 273 18.40 -9.12 19.04
C VAL A 273 18.09 -9.96 17.81
N HIS A 274 18.68 -11.14 17.75
CA HIS A 274 18.38 -12.18 16.77
C HIS A 274 17.71 -13.36 17.47
N TYR A 275 16.58 -13.82 16.94
CA TYR A 275 15.89 -15.01 17.43
C TYR A 275 16.20 -16.19 16.52
N SER A 276 16.54 -17.32 17.11
CA SER A 276 16.57 -18.61 16.43
C SER A 276 15.30 -19.38 16.78
N PHE A 277 14.98 -20.40 15.98
CA PHE A 277 13.79 -21.23 16.13
C PHE A 277 13.69 -21.95 17.49
N GLY A 278 14.73 -21.91 18.35
CA GLY A 278 14.69 -22.44 19.71
C GLY A 278 14.45 -23.95 19.77
N GLN A 279 14.02 -24.45 20.94
CA GLN A 279 13.49 -25.80 21.06
C GLN A 279 12.06 -25.84 20.52
N ALA A 280 11.81 -26.81 19.63
CA ALA A 280 10.51 -27.07 19.04
C ALA A 280 10.41 -28.55 18.66
N SER A 281 9.25 -29.15 18.86
CA SER A 281 8.93 -30.50 18.42
C SER A 281 8.97 -30.63 16.90
N ALA A 282 9.07 -31.86 16.39
CA ALA A 282 9.03 -32.13 14.95
C ALA A 282 7.71 -31.64 14.31
N ASP A 283 6.59 -31.77 15.03
CA ASP A 283 5.27 -31.26 14.61
C ASP A 283 5.27 -29.73 14.49
N GLU A 284 5.79 -29.00 15.49
CA GLU A 284 5.89 -27.55 15.45
C GLU A 284 6.81 -27.04 14.32
N GLN A 285 7.92 -27.74 14.08
CA GLN A 285 8.82 -27.44 12.95
C GLN A 285 8.11 -27.64 11.61
N ALA A 286 7.37 -28.74 11.45
CA ALA A 286 6.64 -29.02 10.23
C ALA A 286 5.53 -27.98 9.97
N LYS A 287 4.80 -27.56 11.02
CA LYS A 287 3.82 -26.46 10.93
C LYS A 287 4.46 -25.15 10.49
N ALA A 288 5.58 -24.77 11.09
CA ALA A 288 6.29 -23.55 10.70
C ALA A 288 6.78 -23.61 9.24
N GLN A 289 7.28 -24.76 8.77
CA GLN A 289 7.66 -24.93 7.36
C GLN A 289 6.48 -24.80 6.40
N ILE A 290 5.29 -25.25 6.78
CA ILE A 290 4.06 -25.03 6.00
C ILE A 290 3.70 -23.54 5.96
N ILE A 291 3.83 -22.82 7.07
CA ILE A 291 3.58 -21.37 7.13
C ILE A 291 4.58 -20.60 6.26
N VAL A 292 5.86 -20.99 6.26
CA VAL A 292 6.88 -20.43 5.36
C VAL A 292 6.49 -20.66 3.91
N PHE A 293 6.10 -21.89 3.54
CA PHE A 293 5.64 -22.19 2.19
C PHE A 293 4.43 -21.32 1.80
N LEU A 294 3.40 -21.24 2.64
CA LEU A 294 2.22 -20.40 2.38
C LEU A 294 2.61 -18.92 2.21
N THR A 295 3.54 -18.43 3.02
CA THR A 295 4.07 -17.07 2.92
C THR A 295 4.72 -16.84 1.57
N GLU A 296 5.61 -17.73 1.13
CA GLU A 296 6.31 -17.61 -0.15
C GLU A 296 5.32 -17.57 -1.33
N GLN A 297 4.28 -18.41 -1.27
CA GLN A 297 3.23 -18.43 -2.29
C GLN A 297 2.42 -17.14 -2.31
N VAL A 298 2.06 -16.61 -1.14
CA VAL A 298 1.34 -15.32 -1.03
C VAL A 298 2.22 -14.16 -1.49
N GLU A 299 3.48 -14.09 -1.05
CA GLU A 299 4.45 -13.06 -1.44
C GLU A 299 4.73 -13.08 -2.95
N TYR A 300 4.82 -14.26 -3.56
CA TYR A 300 5.03 -14.38 -5.01
C TYR A 300 3.87 -13.80 -5.83
N GLN A 301 2.63 -13.91 -5.33
CA GLN A 301 1.46 -13.29 -5.96
C GLN A 301 1.27 -11.83 -5.55
N ALA A 302 2.01 -11.36 -4.55
CA ALA A 302 1.77 -10.07 -3.94
C ALA A 302 2.04 -8.85 -4.82
N PRO A 303 2.87 -8.80 -5.87
CA PRO A 303 2.87 -7.62 -6.73
C PRO A 303 1.60 -7.48 -7.59
N ARG A 304 0.69 -8.47 -7.58
CA ARG A 304 -0.53 -8.48 -8.39
C ARG A 304 -1.82 -8.60 -7.58
N TRP A 305 -1.74 -9.02 -6.31
CA TRP A 305 -2.89 -9.41 -5.48
C TRP A 305 -3.89 -10.16 -6.33
N ALA A 306 -3.43 -11.29 -6.87
CA ALA A 306 -4.22 -12.25 -7.63
C ALA A 306 -4.34 -13.56 -6.83
N LEU A 307 -4.42 -13.45 -5.50
CA LEU A 307 -4.40 -14.58 -4.58
C LEU A 307 -5.62 -15.46 -4.82
N ALA A 308 -6.81 -14.87 -4.87
CA ALA A 308 -8.05 -15.64 -5.01
C ALA A 308 -8.11 -16.37 -6.35
N LYS A 309 -7.64 -15.72 -7.43
CA LYS A 309 -7.60 -16.35 -8.77
C LYS A 309 -6.52 -17.40 -8.91
N THR A 310 -5.35 -17.22 -8.28
CA THR A 310 -4.17 -18.07 -8.51
C THR A 310 -4.07 -19.22 -7.51
N LEU A 311 -4.34 -18.92 -6.25
CA LEU A 311 -4.31 -19.87 -5.14
C LEU A 311 -5.70 -20.43 -4.84
N GLY A 312 -6.77 -19.84 -5.38
CA GLY A 312 -8.13 -20.31 -5.23
C GLY A 312 -8.79 -19.94 -3.91
N TYR A 313 -10.12 -19.95 -3.89
CA TYR A 313 -10.89 -19.74 -2.67
C TYR A 313 -10.64 -20.84 -1.61
N PHE A 314 -10.23 -22.04 -2.01
CA PHE A 314 -9.82 -23.08 -1.07
C PHE A 314 -8.69 -22.63 -0.13
N THR A 315 -7.80 -21.75 -0.60
CA THR A 315 -6.67 -21.27 0.21
C THR A 315 -7.16 -20.45 1.39
N GLU A 316 -8.16 -19.60 1.18
CA GLU A 316 -8.76 -18.82 2.26
C GLU A 316 -9.38 -19.75 3.30
N ARG A 317 -10.22 -20.70 2.88
CA ARG A 317 -10.83 -21.71 3.77
C ARG A 317 -9.79 -22.56 4.49
N LEU A 318 -8.73 -22.96 3.80
CA LEU A 318 -7.64 -23.71 4.39
C LEU A 318 -6.94 -22.86 5.47
N LEU A 319 -6.61 -21.60 5.20
CA LEU A 319 -6.00 -20.69 6.18
C LEU A 319 -6.90 -20.51 7.41
N GLU A 320 -8.21 -20.33 7.25
CA GLU A 320 -9.16 -20.31 8.37
C GLU A 320 -9.06 -21.58 9.23
N ASN A 321 -9.06 -22.76 8.58
CA ASN A 321 -8.99 -24.04 9.27
C ASN A 321 -7.64 -24.25 9.98
N LEU A 322 -6.53 -23.83 9.37
CA LEU A 322 -5.19 -23.93 9.96
C LEU A 322 -5.03 -22.99 11.16
N VAL A 323 -5.51 -21.75 11.08
CA VAL A 323 -5.49 -20.80 12.22
C VAL A 323 -6.28 -21.36 13.40
N SER A 324 -7.45 -21.94 13.15
CA SER A 324 -8.28 -22.57 14.18
C SER A 324 -7.61 -23.80 14.79
N GLU A 325 -7.09 -24.71 13.97
CA GLU A 325 -6.47 -25.96 14.43
C GLU A 325 -5.16 -25.71 15.19
N TRP A 326 -4.34 -24.76 14.72
CA TRP A 326 -3.01 -24.50 15.27
C TRP A 326 -3.00 -23.41 16.35
N GLY A 327 -4.16 -23.01 16.87
CA GLY A 327 -4.32 -21.94 17.86
C GLY A 327 -3.48 -22.07 19.13
N ALA A 328 -3.07 -23.28 19.52
CA ALA A 328 -2.16 -23.50 20.64
C ALA A 328 -0.77 -22.84 20.42
N MET A 329 -0.31 -22.69 19.18
CA MET A 329 0.97 -22.06 18.85
C MET A 329 1.04 -20.59 19.29
N ALA A 330 -0.10 -19.89 19.34
CA ALA A 330 -0.20 -18.52 19.85
C ALA A 330 0.29 -18.36 21.30
N LYS A 331 0.21 -19.44 22.08
CA LYS A 331 0.59 -19.49 23.50
C LYS A 331 1.91 -20.23 23.73
N SER A 332 2.62 -20.61 22.67
CA SER A 332 3.90 -21.30 22.80
C SER A 332 4.88 -20.44 23.60
N PRO A 333 5.69 -21.02 24.51
CA PRO A 333 6.77 -20.28 25.16
C PRO A 333 7.82 -19.79 24.16
N ASN A 334 7.91 -20.42 22.99
CA ASN A 334 8.83 -20.06 21.92
C ASN A 334 8.29 -18.84 21.13
N PRO A 335 8.96 -17.67 21.20
CA PRO A 335 8.51 -16.46 20.51
C PRO A 335 8.52 -16.58 18.98
N VAL A 336 9.39 -17.43 18.41
CA VAL A 336 9.44 -17.65 16.97
C VAL A 336 8.23 -18.44 16.50
N LEU A 337 7.78 -19.45 17.26
CA LEU A 337 6.55 -20.19 16.94
C LEU A 337 5.31 -19.28 17.04
N ARG A 338 5.27 -18.39 18.04
CA ARG A 338 4.20 -17.37 18.12
C ARG A 338 4.21 -16.44 16.91
N ALA A 339 5.39 -16.00 16.46
CA ALA A 339 5.51 -15.16 15.27
C ALA A 339 4.98 -15.86 14.01
N TYR A 340 5.33 -17.14 13.80
CA TYR A 340 4.78 -17.91 12.68
C TYR A 340 3.26 -18.06 12.76
N TYR A 341 2.71 -18.32 13.95
CA TYR A 341 1.27 -18.39 14.13
C TYR A 341 0.57 -17.08 13.75
N HIS A 342 1.05 -15.94 14.25
CA HIS A 342 0.44 -14.65 13.92
C HIS A 342 0.67 -14.25 12.46
N GLN A 343 1.76 -14.70 11.84
CA GLN A 343 1.96 -14.57 10.40
C GLN A 343 0.89 -15.37 9.63
N LEU A 344 0.54 -16.58 10.06
CA LEU A 344 -0.55 -17.36 9.46
C LEU A 344 -1.90 -16.62 9.56
N GLU A 345 -2.18 -15.95 10.69
CA GLU A 345 -3.36 -15.10 10.83
C GLU A 345 -3.35 -13.93 9.83
N SER A 346 -2.21 -13.26 9.65
CA SER A 346 -2.06 -12.21 8.63
C SER A 346 -2.29 -12.72 7.21
N LEU A 347 -1.83 -13.93 6.90
CA LEU A 347 -2.06 -14.54 5.58
C LEU A 347 -3.55 -14.84 5.35
N ARG A 348 -4.27 -15.32 6.37
CA ARG A 348 -5.73 -15.50 6.33
C ARG A 348 -6.42 -14.17 6.03
N ASP A 349 -6.08 -13.11 6.77
CA ASP A 349 -6.70 -11.79 6.59
C ASP A 349 -6.40 -11.21 5.21
N GLN A 350 -5.20 -11.44 4.69
CA GLN A 350 -4.83 -11.05 3.33
C GLN A 350 -5.62 -11.80 2.26
N ALA A 351 -5.79 -13.11 2.42
CA ALA A 351 -6.55 -13.93 1.49
C ALA A 351 -8.01 -13.44 1.41
N ASN A 352 -8.62 -13.13 2.56
CA ASN A 352 -9.97 -12.56 2.62
C ASN A 352 -10.04 -11.19 1.94
N GLN A 353 -9.15 -10.24 2.30
CA GLN A 353 -9.09 -8.92 1.67
C GLN A 353 -8.90 -9.02 0.15
N SER A 354 -8.10 -9.99 -0.31
CA SER A 354 -7.84 -10.18 -1.73
C SER A 354 -9.08 -10.66 -2.49
N ILE A 355 -9.91 -11.52 -1.89
CA ILE A 355 -11.19 -11.93 -2.48
C ILE A 355 -12.12 -10.73 -2.66
N GLU A 356 -12.27 -9.92 -1.62
CA GLU A 356 -13.12 -8.73 -1.65
C GLU A 356 -12.68 -7.75 -2.75
N VAL A 357 -11.38 -7.51 -2.86
CA VAL A 357 -10.81 -6.57 -3.84
C VAL A 357 -10.83 -7.13 -5.26
N GLU A 358 -10.46 -8.40 -5.46
CA GLU A 358 -10.28 -9.00 -6.78
C GLU A 358 -11.58 -9.48 -7.43
N LEU A 359 -12.47 -10.05 -6.62
CA LEU A 359 -13.61 -10.83 -7.12
C LEU A 359 -14.93 -10.17 -6.75
N LEU A 360 -15.04 -9.54 -5.58
CA LEU A 360 -16.30 -9.06 -5.01
C LEU A 360 -16.37 -7.54 -4.88
N SER A 361 -15.61 -6.80 -5.69
CA SER A 361 -15.45 -5.34 -5.54
C SER A 361 -16.60 -4.49 -6.11
N SER A 362 -17.73 -5.09 -6.49
CA SER A 362 -18.92 -4.39 -6.97
C SER A 362 -20.21 -5.00 -6.40
N PRO A 363 -21.30 -4.23 -6.25
CA PRO A 363 -22.58 -4.77 -5.78
C PRO A 363 -23.11 -5.93 -6.63
N HIS A 364 -22.87 -5.90 -7.95
CA HIS A 364 -23.23 -7.00 -8.84
C HIS A 364 -22.43 -8.27 -8.52
N ALA A 365 -21.11 -8.15 -8.34
CA ALA A 365 -20.27 -9.27 -7.99
C ALA A 365 -20.59 -9.83 -6.59
N GLN A 366 -20.90 -8.95 -5.63
CA GLN A 366 -21.37 -9.35 -4.30
C GLN A 366 -22.70 -10.11 -4.36
N GLY A 367 -23.64 -9.67 -5.19
CA GLY A 367 -24.91 -10.37 -5.42
C GLY A 367 -24.75 -11.75 -6.09
N ASN A 368 -23.61 -12.02 -6.74
CA ASN A 368 -23.28 -13.29 -7.38
C ASN A 368 -22.05 -13.98 -6.75
N ALA A 369 -21.73 -13.66 -5.50
CA ALA A 369 -20.48 -14.07 -4.87
C ALA A 369 -20.30 -15.59 -4.86
N TYR A 370 -21.37 -16.35 -4.60
CA TYR A 370 -21.33 -17.81 -4.55
C TYR A 370 -20.80 -18.42 -5.85
N GLU A 371 -21.38 -18.06 -7.00
CA GLU A 371 -20.96 -18.61 -8.29
C GLU A 371 -19.55 -18.17 -8.68
N ILE A 372 -19.18 -16.92 -8.36
CA ILE A 372 -17.83 -16.40 -8.62
C ILE A 372 -16.78 -17.18 -7.82
N LEU A 373 -17.00 -17.34 -6.51
CA LEU A 373 -16.08 -18.05 -5.62
C LEU A 373 -15.99 -19.54 -5.93
N LYS A 374 -17.12 -20.17 -6.27
CA LYS A 374 -17.16 -21.56 -6.75
C LYS A 374 -16.37 -21.74 -8.03
N GLY A 375 -16.43 -20.77 -8.95
CA GLY A 375 -15.65 -20.76 -10.19
C GLY A 375 -14.13 -20.71 -9.98
N VAL A 376 -13.66 -20.20 -8.84
CA VAL A 376 -12.24 -20.15 -8.46
C VAL A 376 -11.90 -21.05 -7.27
N TRP A 377 -12.74 -22.04 -6.94
CA TRP A 377 -12.63 -22.83 -5.71
C TRP A 377 -11.24 -23.45 -5.52
N LEU A 378 -10.89 -24.45 -6.33
CA LEU A 378 -9.67 -25.24 -6.19
C LEU A 378 -8.92 -25.29 -7.53
N PRO A 379 -7.85 -24.49 -7.71
CA PRO A 379 -7.01 -24.62 -8.88
C PRO A 379 -6.21 -25.93 -8.79
N ARG A 380 -6.25 -26.77 -9.83
CA ARG A 380 -5.49 -28.04 -9.89
C ARG A 380 -4.05 -27.80 -10.40
N ASN A 381 -3.28 -27.02 -9.65
CA ASN A 381 -1.91 -26.61 -10.00
C ASN A 381 -0.86 -27.15 -9.00
N ASP A 382 0.41 -26.81 -9.21
CA ASP A 382 1.51 -27.28 -8.35
C ASP A 382 1.38 -26.81 -6.90
N TYR A 383 0.82 -25.61 -6.70
CA TYR A 383 0.56 -25.05 -5.38
C TYR A 383 -0.41 -25.93 -4.57
N SER A 384 -1.58 -26.25 -5.12
CA SER A 384 -2.58 -27.05 -4.39
C SER A 384 -2.10 -28.49 -4.13
N ARG A 385 -1.31 -29.06 -5.03
CA ARG A 385 -0.64 -30.36 -4.83
C ARG A 385 0.39 -30.30 -3.71
N ASP A 386 1.26 -29.30 -3.68
CA ASP A 386 2.32 -29.22 -2.67
C ASP A 386 1.74 -28.93 -1.27
N ILE A 387 0.79 -28.00 -1.14
CA ILE A 387 0.20 -27.70 0.17
C ILE A 387 -0.56 -28.91 0.74
N VAL A 388 -1.36 -29.61 -0.08
CA VAL A 388 -2.07 -30.80 0.38
C VAL A 388 -1.10 -31.93 0.68
N GLY A 389 -0.06 -32.14 -0.13
CA GLY A 389 0.98 -33.14 0.13
C GLY A 389 1.74 -32.88 1.45
N ARG A 390 2.09 -31.63 1.75
CA ARG A 390 2.69 -31.24 3.03
C ARG A 390 1.77 -31.50 4.21
N LEU A 391 0.48 -31.20 4.08
CA LEU A 391 -0.49 -31.45 5.14
C LEU A 391 -0.74 -32.95 5.34
N LEU A 392 -0.82 -33.75 4.28
CA LEU A 392 -0.90 -35.21 4.39
C LEU A 392 0.28 -35.77 5.20
N ARG A 393 1.51 -35.34 4.88
CA ARG A 393 2.71 -35.70 5.66
C ARG A 393 2.62 -35.26 7.12
N LEU A 394 2.22 -34.01 7.37
CA LEU A 394 2.07 -33.49 8.74
C LEU A 394 1.11 -34.36 9.58
N TYR A 395 -0.01 -34.77 9.01
CA TYR A 395 -1.02 -35.57 9.71
C TYR A 395 -0.77 -37.10 9.60
N GLY A 396 0.39 -37.52 9.12
CA GLY A 396 0.76 -38.93 8.99
C GLY A 396 -0.20 -39.71 8.08
N ARG A 397 -0.66 -39.09 7.00
CA ARG A 397 -1.54 -39.69 5.99
C ARG A 397 -0.77 -40.16 4.77
N ASN A 398 -1.38 -41.09 4.02
CA ASN A 398 -0.79 -41.66 2.82
C ASN A 398 -0.66 -40.60 1.72
N GLU A 399 0.57 -40.28 1.32
CA GLU A 399 0.85 -39.32 0.24
C GLU A 399 0.31 -39.79 -1.12
N ALA A 400 0.15 -41.10 -1.33
CA ALA A 400 -0.47 -41.62 -2.55
C ALA A 400 -1.96 -41.24 -2.68
N ALA A 401 -2.61 -40.84 -1.58
CA ALA A 401 -3.99 -40.36 -1.58
C ALA A 401 -4.14 -38.89 -2.04
N LEU A 402 -3.04 -38.22 -2.44
CA LEU A 402 -3.03 -36.80 -2.79
C LEU A 402 -4.13 -36.41 -3.80
N GLU A 403 -4.19 -37.10 -4.94
CA GLU A 403 -5.14 -36.74 -6.00
C GLU A 403 -6.60 -37.04 -5.60
N THR A 404 -6.84 -38.15 -4.90
CA THR A 404 -8.17 -38.47 -4.36
C THR A 404 -8.61 -37.47 -3.29
N THR A 405 -7.68 -37.00 -2.46
CA THR A 405 -7.93 -35.96 -1.45
C THR A 405 -8.29 -34.64 -2.11
N LEU A 406 -7.55 -34.23 -3.16
CA LEU A 406 -7.88 -33.05 -3.95
C LEU A 406 -9.23 -33.17 -4.66
N ASP A 407 -9.61 -34.36 -5.15
CA ASP A 407 -10.95 -34.60 -5.71
C ASP A 407 -12.05 -34.50 -4.65
N ALA A 408 -11.79 -34.90 -3.41
CA ALA A 408 -12.74 -34.75 -2.31
C ALA A 408 -12.92 -33.27 -1.94
N ILE A 409 -11.82 -32.53 -1.79
CA ILE A 409 -11.83 -31.08 -1.55
C ILE A 409 -12.54 -30.35 -2.71
N GLY A 410 -12.23 -30.69 -3.95
CA GLY A 410 -12.83 -30.07 -5.13
C GLY A 410 -14.34 -30.25 -5.24
N ARG A 411 -14.87 -31.35 -4.69
CA ARG A 411 -16.32 -31.65 -4.65
C ARG A 411 -17.04 -31.02 -3.46
N ASP A 412 -16.30 -30.58 -2.43
CA ASP A 412 -16.86 -30.08 -1.17
C ASP A 412 -16.54 -28.60 -0.96
N TYR A 413 -17.12 -27.75 -1.84
CA TYR A 413 -16.92 -26.30 -1.85
C TYR A 413 -17.28 -25.61 -0.52
N GLU A 414 -18.33 -26.07 0.15
CA GLU A 414 -18.81 -25.48 1.41
C GLU A 414 -18.16 -26.11 2.65
N GLY A 415 -17.35 -27.15 2.45
CA GLY A 415 -16.73 -27.91 3.51
C GLY A 415 -15.39 -27.39 3.97
N ASN A 416 -14.77 -28.16 4.86
CA ASN A 416 -13.47 -27.88 5.46
C ASN A 416 -12.39 -28.68 4.70
N PRO A 417 -11.50 -28.04 3.91
CA PRO A 417 -10.44 -28.74 3.19
C PRO A 417 -9.54 -29.60 4.09
N LEU A 418 -9.25 -29.13 5.31
CA LEU A 418 -8.41 -29.83 6.28
C LEU A 418 -9.05 -31.14 6.77
N LYS A 419 -10.39 -31.23 6.81
CA LYS A 419 -11.12 -32.46 7.15
C LYS A 419 -10.82 -33.58 6.14
N HIS A 420 -10.80 -33.27 4.85
CA HIS A 420 -10.48 -34.24 3.79
C HIS A 420 -9.05 -34.73 3.89
N VAL A 421 -8.11 -33.81 4.17
CA VAL A 421 -6.71 -34.19 4.43
C VAL A 421 -6.61 -35.14 5.62
N LYS A 422 -7.24 -34.81 6.75
CA LYS A 422 -7.19 -35.64 7.97
C LYS A 422 -7.92 -36.97 7.83
N ALA A 423 -8.84 -37.11 6.87
CA ALA A 423 -9.57 -38.33 6.59
C ALA A 423 -8.97 -39.21 5.47
N ALA A 424 -7.92 -38.74 4.79
CA ALA A 424 -7.24 -39.47 3.73
C ALA A 424 -6.61 -40.76 4.26
N ASN A 425 -6.80 -41.88 3.54
CA ASN A 425 -6.25 -43.21 3.86
C ASN A 425 -5.45 -43.77 2.69
#